data_AF-A0A6G2DEU5-F1
#
_entry.id   AF-A0A6G2DEU5-F1
#
_cell.length_a   1.000
_cell.length_b   1.000
_cell.length_c   1.000
_cell.angle_alpha   90.00
_cell.angle_beta   90.00
_cell.angle_gamma   90.00
#
_symmetry.space_group_name_H-M   'P 1'
#
loop_
_entity.id
_entity.type
_entity.pdbx_description
1 polymer ?
#
loop_
_entity_poly.entity_id
_entity_poly.type
_entity_poly.pdbx_seq_one_letter_code
_entity_poly.pdbx_strand_id
1 'polypeptide(L)' 'MMNNILAFLETKVAPFGEKVGNQRHLKAIREGFMMAMPLILVGSLFLILISWPQEDFTNWLNSVGLLSILTTMNQSTV' A
#
# COMPACT_ATOMS: atom_id res chain seq x y z
N MET A 1 -28.32 -23.60 -3.52
CA MET A 1 -27.90 -22.36 -4.21
C MET A 1 -26.42 -22.02 -4.00
N MET A 2 -25.90 -22.05 -2.76
CA MET A 2 -24.49 -21.76 -2.45
C MET A 2 -23.47 -22.53 -3.31
N ASN A 3 -23.73 -23.82 -3.54
CA ASN A 3 -22.82 -24.70 -4.29
C ASN A 3 -22.75 -24.37 -5.79
N ASN A 4 -23.80 -23.80 -6.37
CA ASN A 4 -23.82 -23.48 -7.80
C ASN A 4 -23.02 -22.20 -8.10
N ILE A 5 -23.03 -21.23 -7.18
CA ILE A 5 -22.21 -20.01 -7.28
C ILE A 5 -20.74 -20.38 -7.12
N LEU A 6 -20.40 -21.17 -6.10
CA LEU A 6 -19.04 -21.66 -5.90
C LEU A 6 -18.55 -22.50 -7.10
N ALA A 7 -19.39 -23.42 -7.59
CA ALA A 7 -19.06 -24.22 -8.78
C ALA A 7 -18.86 -23.35 -10.03
N PHE A 8 -19.65 -22.28 -10.21
CA PHE A 8 -19.48 -21.31 -11.31
C PHE A 8 -18.18 -20.52 -11.18
N LEU A 9 -17.85 -20.06 -9.97
CA LEU A 9 -16.59 -19.35 -9.70
C LEU A 9 -15.39 -20.27 -10.01
N GLU A 10 -15.45 -21.53 -9.61
CA GLU A 10 -14.37 -22.49 -9.81
C GLU A 10 -14.20 -22.91 -11.28
N THR A 11 -15.31 -23.09 -12.01
CA THR A 11 -15.25 -23.54 -13.42
C THR A 11 -15.06 -22.41 -14.44
N LYS A 12 -15.47 -21.17 -14.12
CA LYS A 12 -15.41 -20.04 -15.07
C LYS A 12 -14.52 -18.91 -14.60
N VAL A 13 -14.62 -18.51 -13.34
CA VAL A 13 -13.91 -17.32 -12.84
C VAL A 13 -12.46 -17.63 -12.48
N ALA A 14 -12.19 -18.76 -11.82
CA ALA A 14 -10.85 -19.21 -11.48
C ALA A 14 -9.94 -19.38 -12.71
N PRO A 15 -10.33 -20.14 -13.77
CA PRO A 15 -9.48 -20.28 -14.96
C PRO A 15 -9.38 -18.98 -15.77
N PHE A 16 -10.37 -18.09 -15.67
CA PHE A 16 -10.27 -16.76 -16.29
C PHE A 16 -9.28 -15.87 -15.55
N GLY A 17 -9.36 -15.82 -14.22
CA GLY A 17 -8.42 -15.09 -13.36
C GLY A 17 -6.99 -15.59 -13.53
N GLU A 18 -6.79 -16.89 -13.69
CA GLU A 18 -5.48 -17.49 -13.98
C GLU A 18 -4.93 -17.03 -15.33
N LYS A 19 -5.76 -17.03 -16.39
CA LYS A 19 -5.35 -16.54 -17.72
C LYS A 19 -4.99 -15.06 -17.71
N VAL A 20 -5.73 -14.24 -16.98
CA VAL A 20 -5.48 -12.80 -16.85
C VAL A 20 -4.22 -12.55 -16.02
N GLY A 21 -4.06 -13.25 -14.90
CA GLY A 21 -2.88 -13.14 -14.02
C GLY A 21 -1.58 -13.63 -14.66
N ASN A 22 -1.66 -14.59 -15.58
CA ASN A 22 -0.49 -15.12 -16.31
C ASN A 22 -0.09 -14.27 -17.53
N GLN A 23 -0.80 -13.19 -17.85
CA GLN A 23 -0.38 -12.27 -18.92
C GLN A 23 0.93 -11.57 -18.55
N ARG A 24 1.94 -11.68 -19.42
CA ARG A 24 3.26 -11.05 -19.26
C ARG A 24 3.17 -9.55 -18.92
N HIS A 25 2.27 -8.82 -19.56
CA HIS A 25 2.13 -7.38 -19.35
C HIS A 25 1.59 -7.04 -17.95
N LEU A 26 0.53 -7.72 -17.51
CA LEU A 26 -0.02 -7.57 -16.17
C LEU A 26 0.96 -8.02 -15.09
N LYS A 27 1.68 -9.12 -15.34
CA LYS A 27 2.73 -9.62 -14.46
C LYS A 27 3.86 -8.60 -14.30
N ALA A 28 4.33 -8.00 -15.40
CA ALA A 28 5.36 -6.97 -15.37
C ALA A 28 4.91 -5.71 -14.61
N ILE A 29 3.65 -5.27 -14.78
CA ILE A 29 3.08 -4.15 -14.01
C ILE A 29 3.03 -4.48 -12.51
N ARG A 30 2.57 -5.68 -12.15
CA ARG A 30 2.55 -6.13 -10.75
C ARG A 30 3.96 -6.14 -10.16
N GLU A 31 4.94 -6.66 -10.90
CA GLU A 31 6.34 -6.69 -10.48
C GLU A 31 6.93 -5.28 -10.32
N GLY A 32 6.62 -4.36 -11.24
CA GLY A 32 6.98 -2.94 -11.11
C GLY A 32 6.34 -2.27 -9.89
N PHE A 33 5.06 -2.54 -9.62
CA PHE A 33 4.38 -2.04 -8.42
C PHE A 33 4.99 -2.62 -7.14
N MET A 34 5.31 -3.92 -7.12
CA MET A 34 5.97 -4.55 -5.97
C MET A 34 7.34 -3.93 -5.68
N MET A 35 8.05 -3.42 -6.69
CA MET A 35 9.29 -2.67 -6.50
C MET A 35 9.06 -1.30 -5.82
N ALA A 36 7.91 -0.67 -6.06
CA ALA A 36 7.54 0.61 -5.44
C ALA A 36 6.91 0.45 -4.04
N MET A 37 6.36 -0.73 -3.71
CA MET A 37 5.72 -0.98 -2.40
C MET A 37 6.61 -0.62 -1.19
N PRO A 38 7.91 -0.99 -1.13
CA PRO A 38 8.78 -0.61 -0.01
C PRO A 38 8.89 0.91 0.18
N LEU A 39 8.94 1.68 -0.90
CA LEU A 39 9.01 3.14 -0.85
C LEU A 39 7.71 3.73 -0.26
N ILE A 40 6.56 3.22 -0.69
CA ILE A 40 5.24 3.61 -0.17
C ILE A 40 5.12 3.25 1.32
N LEU A 41 5.59 2.06 1.71
CA LEU A 41 5.59 1.64 3.11
C LEU A 41 6.43 2.59 3.97
N VAL A 42 7.60 3.01 3.49
CA VAL A 42 8.44 4.00 4.18
C VAL A 42 7.72 5.35 4.32
N GLY A 43 7.04 5.84 3.27
CA GLY A 43 6.19 7.04 3.35
C GLY A 43 5.08 6.92 4.40
N SER A 44 4.41 5.76 4.45
CA SER A 44 3.34 5.50 5.42
C SER A 44 3.82 5.48 6.87
N LEU A 45 5.07 5.05 7.12
CA LEU A 45 5.67 5.11 8.47
C LEU A 45 5.83 6.56 8.93
N PHE A 46 6.28 7.46 8.07
CA PHE A 46 6.37 8.88 8.41
C PHE A 46 4.99 9.50 8.66
N LEU A 47 3.98 9.09 7.90
CA LEU A 47 2.61 9.55 8.10
C LEU A 47 2.09 9.14 9.49
N ILE A 48 2.28 7.88 9.90
CA ILE A 48 1.87 7.39 11.22
C ILE A 48 2.54 8.18 12.36
N LEU A 49 3.80 8.57 12.19
CA LEU A 49 4.54 9.36 13.18
C LEU A 49 3.99 10.80 13.29
N ILE A 50 3.55 11.41 12.19
CA ILE A 50 2.99 12.78 12.21
C ILE A 50 1.53 12.76 12.70
N SER A 51 0.75 11.75 12.33
CA SER A 51 -0.67 11.62 12.70
C SER A 51 -0.87 10.92 14.05
N TRP A 52 0.12 10.96 14.93
CA TRP A 52 0.04 10.30 16.23
C TRP A 52 -0.98 11.01 17.13
N PRO A 53 -1.89 10.29 17.80
CA PRO A 53 -3.01 10.90 18.53
C PRO A 53 -2.60 11.64 19.82
N GLN A 54 -1.38 11.45 20.33
CA GLN A 54 -0.89 12.10 21.55
C GLN A 54 -0.15 13.41 21.24
N GLU A 55 -0.63 14.53 21.80
CA GLU A 55 -0.05 15.86 21.59
C GLU A 55 1.37 16.02 22.14
N ASP A 56 1.73 15.34 23.25
CA ASP A 56 3.07 15.37 23.82
C ASP A 56 4.15 14.89 22.85
N PHE A 57 3.82 13.89 22.03
CA PHE A 57 4.73 13.34 21.04
C PHE A 57 4.96 14.32 19.89
N THR A 58 3.89 14.99 19.43
CA THR A 58 3.95 16.03 18.40
C THR A 58 4.72 17.26 18.89
N ASN A 59 4.55 17.64 20.15
CA ASN A 59 5.29 18.73 20.77
C ASN A 59 6.79 18.41 20.96
N TRP A 60 7.12 17.16 21.30
CA TRP A 60 8.50 16.69 21.32
C TRP A 60 9.12 16.63 19.92
N LEU A 61 8.38 16.16 18.91
CA LEU A 61 8.84 16.17 17.52
C LEU A 61 9.12 17.58 17.00
N ASN A 62 8.34 18.57 17.42
CA ASN A 62 8.59 19.99 17.16
C ASN A 62 9.84 20.50 17.86
N SER A 63 10.09 20.12 19.11
CA SER A 63 11.24 20.60 19.87
C SER A 63 12.57 20.03 19.38
N VAL A 64 12.57 18.82 18.81
CA VAL A 64 13.74 18.21 18.17
C VAL A 64 13.96 18.72 16.74
N GLY A 65 13.01 19.49 16.18
CA GLY A 65 13.08 20.02 14.82
C GLY A 65 12.83 18.98 13.72
N LEU A 66 12.42 17.76 14.09
CA LEU A 66 12.15 16.67 13.16
C LEU A 66 10.80 16.81 12.45
N LEU A 67 9.88 17.59 13.01
CA LEU A 67 8.54 17.77 12.43
C LEU A 67 8.58 18.42 11.05
N SER A 68 9.48 19.36 10.79
CA SER A 68 9.67 19.98 9.46
C SER A 68 10.20 18.98 8.43
N ILE A 69 11.10 18.09 8.84
CA ILE A 69 11.66 17.04 7.98
C ILE A 69 10.58 16.00 7.67
N LEU A 70 9.88 15.51 8.69
CA LEU A 70 8.83 14.49 8.52
C LEU A 70 7.66 15.00 7.64
N THR A 71 7.23 16.25 7.83
CA THR A 71 6.17 16.84 7.00
C THR A 71 6.62 17.07 5.55
N THR A 72 7.86 17.49 5.33
CA THR A 72 8.44 17.62 3.98
C THR A 72 8.58 16.27 3.28
N MET A 73 8.98 15.23 4.03
CA MET A 73 9.09 13.87 3.52
C MET A 73 7.73 13.28 3.16
N ASN A 74 6.69 13.55 3.97
CA ASN A 74 5.32 13.14 3.64
C ASN A 74 4.84 13.78 2.32
N GLN A 75 5.08 15.08 2.13
CA GLN A 75 4.72 15.78 0.89
C GLN A 75 5.55 15.35 -0.33
N SER A 76 6.73 14.78 -0.14
CA SER A 76 7.60 14.32 -1.23
C SER A 76 7.32 12.88 -1.67
N THR A 77 6.57 12.12 -0.87
CA THR A 77 6.27 10.70 -1.12
C THR A 77 4.84 10.48 -1.63
N VAL A 78 3.96 11.48 -1.46
CA VAL A 78 2.55 11.49 -1.90
C VAL A 78 2.40 12.31 -3.18
#